data_AF-A0AAD6M6Y3-F1
#
_entry.id   AF-A0AAD6M6Y3-F1
#
_cell.length_a   1.000
_cell.length_b   1.000
_cell.length_c   1.000
_cell.angle_alpha   90.00
_cell.angle_beta   90.00
_cell.angle_gamma   90.00
#
_symmetry.space_group_name_H-M   'P 1'
#
loop_
_entity.id
_entity.type
_entity.pdbx_description
1 polymer ?
#
loop_
_entity_poly.entity_id
_entity_poly.type
_entity_poly.pdbx_seq_one_letter_code
_entity_poly.pdbx_strand_id
1 'polypeptide(L)'
;MRKQNSILSWKKLDALTTKESENSVMASLQLSYDELPIRMKQCLLCFSLYPEDSEIGAEQLVHWWVGEGFIEGRNTSTTMELPFDYLSELISRCLVEVVQRRGYDLYLRHYRGGLTPQWINPTSLCH
;
A
#
# COMPACT_ATOMS: atom_id res chain seq x y z
N MET A 1 -18.89 47.60 5.67
CA MET A 1 -18.88 46.12 5.82
C MET A 1 -18.30 45.48 4.56
N ARG A 2 -17.25 44.64 4.66
CA ARG A 2 -16.80 43.56 3.73
C ARG A 2 -15.29 43.35 3.83
N LYS A 3 -14.85 42.39 4.65
CA LYS A 3 -13.53 41.72 4.53
C LYS A 3 -13.67 40.28 5.03
N GLN A 4 -14.45 39.46 4.33
CA GLN A 4 -14.57 38.02 4.67
C GLN A 4 -14.49 37.09 3.44
N ASN A 5 -14.08 37.56 2.25
CA ASN A 5 -13.93 36.70 1.07
C ASN A 5 -12.50 36.23 0.80
N SER A 6 -11.47 36.80 1.45
CA SER A 6 -10.08 36.42 1.19
C SER A 6 -9.72 35.07 1.83
N ILE A 7 -10.10 34.84 3.09
CA ILE A 7 -9.73 33.63 3.84
C ILE A 7 -10.42 32.37 3.27
N LEU A 8 -11.67 32.49 2.82
CA LEU A 8 -12.41 31.38 2.19
C LEU A 8 -11.83 31.00 0.83
N SER A 9 -11.25 31.97 0.10
CA SER A 9 -10.60 31.75 -1.18
C SER A 9 -9.32 30.92 -1.03
N TRP A 10 -8.48 31.21 -0.04
CA TRP A 10 -7.22 30.48 0.18
C TRP A 10 -7.47 29.04 0.65
N LYS A 11 -8.41 28.84 1.60
CA LYS A 11 -8.80 27.49 2.03
C LYS A 11 -9.36 26.64 0.89
N LYS A 12 -10.11 27.25 -0.03
CA LYS A 12 -10.65 26.56 -1.21
C LYS A 12 -9.56 26.23 -2.22
N LEU A 13 -8.59 27.13 -2.41
CA LEU A 13 -7.45 26.90 -3.29
C LEU A 13 -6.57 25.77 -2.76
N ASP A 14 -6.25 25.76 -1.46
CA ASP A 14 -5.52 24.66 -0.79
C ASP A 14 -6.28 23.33 -0.93
N ALA A 15 -7.59 23.32 -0.69
CA ALA A 15 -8.37 22.08 -0.85
C ALA A 15 -8.39 21.56 -2.30
N LEU A 16 -8.36 22.46 -3.30
CA LEU A 16 -8.30 22.09 -4.72
C LEU A 16 -6.93 21.58 -5.12
N THR A 17 -5.86 22.24 -4.68
CA THR A 17 -4.48 21.83 -4.97
C THR A 17 -4.13 20.53 -4.25
N THR A 18 -4.57 20.34 -3.00
CA THR A 18 -4.46 19.07 -2.28
C THR A 18 -5.16 17.96 -3.06
N LYS A 19 -6.41 18.18 -3.50
CA LYS A 19 -7.17 17.16 -4.26
C LYS A 19 -6.56 16.82 -5.62
N GLU A 20 -6.04 17.80 -6.36
CA GLU A 20 -5.31 17.55 -7.62
C GLU A 20 -4.01 16.79 -7.38
N SER A 21 -3.27 17.13 -6.32
CA SER A 21 -2.04 16.42 -5.94
C SER A 21 -2.33 14.98 -5.50
N GLU A 22 -3.39 14.76 -4.73
CA GLU A 22 -3.87 13.43 -4.34
C GLU A 22 -4.24 12.60 -5.57
N ASN A 23 -4.97 13.17 -6.53
CA ASN A 23 -5.31 12.48 -7.78
C ASN A 23 -4.05 12.10 -8.59
N SER A 24 -3.04 12.97 -8.63
CA SER A 24 -1.76 12.71 -9.31
C SER A 24 -0.97 11.59 -8.63
N VAL A 25 -0.91 11.60 -7.30
CA VAL A 25 -0.27 10.54 -6.49
C VAL A 25 -0.99 9.21 -6.69
N MET A 26 -2.33 9.20 -6.64
CA MET A 26 -3.13 7.99 -6.85
C MET A 26 -2.97 7.42 -8.25
N ALA A 27 -2.90 8.28 -9.29
CA ALA A 27 -2.61 7.83 -10.65
C ALA A 27 -1.21 7.20 -10.76
N SER A 28 -0.21 7.76 -10.07
CA SER A 28 1.16 7.23 -10.05
C SER A 28 1.24 5.88 -9.32
N LEU A 29 0.51 5.74 -8.21
CA LEU A 29 0.41 4.47 -7.48
C LEU A 29 -0.35 3.42 -8.29
N GLN A 30 -1.39 3.81 -9.04
CA GLN A 30 -2.12 2.91 -9.93
C GLN A 30 -1.21 2.37 -11.04
N LEU A 31 -0.40 3.23 -11.68
CA LEU A 31 0.59 2.78 -12.66
C LEU A 31 1.59 1.80 -12.04
N SER A 32 2.09 2.12 -10.84
CA SER A 32 3.00 1.24 -10.09
C SER A 32 2.37 -0.12 -9.77
N TYR A 33 1.06 -0.16 -9.50
CA TYR A 33 0.29 -1.37 -9.30
C TYR A 33 0.08 -2.14 -10.60
N ASP A 34 -0.33 -1.48 -11.69
CA ASP A 34 -0.62 -2.12 -12.97
C ASP A 34 0.60 -2.87 -13.53
N GLU A 35 1.79 -2.31 -13.31
CA GLU A 35 3.09 -2.90 -13.67
C GLU A 35 3.55 -4.05 -12.76
N LEU A 36 2.86 -4.33 -11.65
CA LEU A 36 3.22 -5.45 -10.77
C LEU A 36 2.95 -6.81 -11.43
N PRO A 37 3.85 -7.78 -11.25
CA PRO A 37 3.56 -9.19 -11.53
C PRO A 37 2.32 -9.67 -10.76
N ILE A 38 1.56 -10.59 -11.37
CA ILE A 38 0.30 -11.12 -10.79
C ILE A 38 0.45 -11.62 -9.35
N ARG A 39 1.57 -12.29 -9.02
CA ARG A 39 1.84 -12.78 -7.67
C ARG A 39 2.06 -11.67 -6.65
N MET A 40 2.72 -10.57 -7.03
CA MET A 40 2.88 -9.41 -6.15
C MET A 40 1.56 -8.67 -5.93
N LYS A 41 0.68 -8.63 -6.95
CA LYS A 41 -0.69 -8.10 -6.76
C LYS A 41 -1.45 -8.91 -5.71
N GLN A 42 -1.39 -10.24 -5.77
CA GLN A 42 -1.99 -11.13 -4.76
C GLN A 42 -1.42 -10.87 -3.36
N CYS A 43 -0.09 -10.72 -3.25
CA CYS A 43 0.57 -10.36 -1.99
C CYS A 43 0.10 -8.99 -1.47
N LEU A 44 -0.14 -8.01 -2.35
CA LEU A 44 -0.64 -6.69 -1.93
C LEU A 44 -2.10 -6.74 -1.44
N LEU A 45 -2.95 -7.58 -2.02
CA LEU A 45 -4.35 -7.73 -1.58
C LEU A 45 -4.46 -8.26 -0.14
N CYS A 46 -3.44 -8.94 0.35
CA CYS A 46 -3.36 -9.41 1.73
C CYS A 46 -3.54 -8.29 2.75
N PHE A 47 -3.05 -7.09 2.45
CA PHE A 47 -3.20 -5.92 3.30
C PHE A 47 -4.67 -5.48 3.44
N SER A 48 -5.53 -5.76 2.45
CA SER A 48 -6.96 -5.41 2.48
C SER A 48 -7.77 -6.18 3.53
N LEU A 49 -7.23 -7.29 4.04
CA LEU A 49 -7.87 -8.09 5.08
C LEU A 49 -7.69 -7.52 6.48
N TYR A 50 -6.71 -6.64 6.65
CA TYR A 50 -6.45 -6.01 7.93
C TYR A 50 -7.28 -4.73 8.08
N PRO A 51 -7.74 -4.39 9.30
CA PRO A 51 -8.42 -3.14 9.56
C PRO A 51 -7.59 -1.93 9.14
N GLU A 52 -8.27 -0.82 8.81
CA GLU A 52 -7.59 0.45 8.54
C GLU A 52 -6.67 0.85 9.70
N ASP A 53 -5.53 1.45 9.36
CA ASP A 53 -4.47 1.89 10.28
C ASP A 53 -3.77 0.77 11.09
N SER A 54 -4.10 -0.50 10.85
CA SER A 54 -3.42 -1.63 11.46
C SER A 54 -1.93 -1.68 11.11
N GLU A 55 -1.12 -2.05 12.09
CA GLU A 55 0.30 -2.31 11.91
C GLU A 55 0.50 -3.83 11.77
N ILE A 56 1.11 -4.24 10.67
CA ILE A 56 1.30 -5.65 10.34
C ILE A 56 2.80 -5.96 10.41
N GLY A 57 3.19 -6.99 11.17
CA GLY A 57 4.58 -7.45 11.21
C GLY A 57 4.99 -8.03 9.85
N ALA A 58 6.14 -7.60 9.33
CA ALA A 58 6.65 -8.04 8.04
C ALA A 58 6.92 -9.55 8.03
N GLU A 59 7.50 -10.08 9.11
CA GLU A 59 7.72 -11.52 9.26
C GLU A 59 6.40 -12.31 9.26
N GLN A 60 5.38 -11.82 9.97
CA GLN A 60 4.05 -12.44 10.01
C GLN A 60 3.41 -12.47 8.61
N LEU A 61 3.49 -11.36 7.89
CA LEU A 61 2.94 -11.23 6.55
C LEU A 61 3.64 -12.17 5.55
N VAL A 62 4.98 -12.21 5.60
CA VAL A 62 5.80 -13.10 4.77
C VAL A 62 5.48 -14.57 5.02
N HIS A 63 5.40 -14.97 6.30
CA HIS A 63 5.00 -16.34 6.64
C HIS A 63 3.61 -16.69 6.13
N TRP A 64 2.67 -15.73 6.17
CA TRP A 64 1.34 -15.95 5.65
C TRP A 64 1.33 -16.12 4.13
N TRP A 65 2.05 -15.29 3.37
CA TRP A 65 2.18 -15.45 1.91
C TRP A 65 2.77 -16.80 1.49
N VAL A 66 3.74 -17.31 2.25
CA VAL A 66 4.31 -18.64 2.03
C VAL A 66 3.29 -19.74 2.38
N GLY A 67 2.55 -19.59 3.48
CA GLY A 67 1.52 -20.53 3.91
C GLY A 67 0.34 -20.65 2.94
N GLU A 68 -0.10 -19.53 2.35
CA GLU A 68 -1.13 -19.48 1.30
C GLU A 68 -0.61 -19.94 -0.08
N GLY A 69 0.71 -20.11 -0.24
CA GLY A 69 1.33 -20.50 -1.50
C GLY A 69 1.35 -19.38 -2.56
N PHE A 70 1.14 -18.11 -2.16
CA PHE A 70 1.32 -16.96 -3.05
C PHE A 70 2.77 -16.83 -3.53
N ILE A 71 3.70 -17.28 -2.70
CA ILE A 71 5.12 -17.36 -2.99
C ILE A 71 5.55 -18.82 -2.84
N GLU A 72 6.19 -19.38 -3.87
CA GLU A 72 6.71 -20.75 -3.80
C GLU A 72 7.82 -20.83 -2.76
N GLY A 73 7.50 -21.36 -1.57
CA GLY A 73 8.47 -21.81 -0.59
C GLY A 73 9.12 -23.11 -1.04
N ARG A 74 9.87 -23.09 -2.15
CA ARG A 74 10.54 -24.29 -2.65
C ARG A 74 11.77 -24.61 -1.79
N ASN A 75 11.60 -25.64 -0.96
CA ASN A 75 12.61 -26.58 -0.46
C ASN A 75 14.04 -26.03 -0.21
N THR A 76 14.35 -25.87 1.08
CA THR A 76 15.69 -26.03 1.71
C THR A 76 16.83 -25.09 1.29
N SER A 77 16.66 -24.20 0.31
CA SER A 77 17.69 -23.18 -0.02
C SER A 77 17.16 -21.85 -0.57
N THR A 78 15.91 -21.76 -1.03
CA THR A 78 15.24 -20.47 -1.25
C THR A 78 14.64 -20.03 0.09
N THR A 79 15.55 -19.59 0.95
CA THR A 79 15.34 -18.98 2.26
C THR A 79 14.31 -17.85 2.16
N MET A 80 13.71 -17.42 3.26
CA MET A 80 12.72 -16.32 3.32
C MET A 80 13.07 -15.01 2.57
N GLU A 81 14.27 -14.90 2.01
CA GLU A 81 14.73 -13.85 1.10
C GLU A 81 13.72 -13.49 0.00
N LEU A 82 13.19 -14.46 -0.77
CA LEU A 82 12.29 -14.13 -1.90
C LEU A 82 11.00 -13.40 -1.46
N PRO A 83 10.28 -13.86 -0.41
CA PRO A 83 9.18 -13.08 0.18
C PRO A 83 9.59 -11.69 0.69
N PHE A 84 10.76 -11.54 1.31
CA PHE A 84 11.25 -10.25 1.75
C PHE A 84 11.66 -9.33 0.58
N ASP A 85 12.12 -9.88 -0.54
CA ASP A 85 12.36 -9.13 -1.77
C ASP A 85 11.05 -8.60 -2.36
N TYR A 86 9.98 -9.42 -2.33
CA TYR A 86 8.65 -8.99 -2.75
C TYR A 86 8.15 -7.83 -1.89
N LEU A 87 8.31 -7.95 -0.56
CA LEU A 87 7.97 -6.86 0.35
C LEU A 87 8.80 -5.60 0.08
N SER A 88 10.10 -5.75 -0.17
CA SER A 88 11.01 -4.64 -0.46
C SER A 88 10.62 -3.92 -1.75
N GLU A 89 10.16 -4.66 -2.77
CA GLU A 89 9.65 -4.08 -4.03
C GLU A 89 8.33 -3.34 -3.83
N LEU A 90 7.43 -3.83 -2.97
CA LEU A 90 6.20 -3.12 -2.63
C LEU A 90 6.48 -1.80 -1.88
N ILE A 91 7.51 -1.79 -1.03
CA ILE A 91 7.97 -0.59 -0.33
C ILE A 91 8.65 0.37 -1.31
N SER A 92 9.51 -0.11 -2.21
CA SER A 92 10.24 0.72 -3.19
C SER A 92 9.29 1.45 -4.16
N ARG A 93 8.14 0.82 -4.46
CA ARG A 93 7.05 1.39 -5.28
C ARG A 93 6.07 2.27 -4.49
N CYS A 94 6.35 2.53 -3.21
CA CYS A 94 5.48 3.32 -2.32
C CYS A 94 4.05 2.76 -2.16
N LEU A 95 3.86 1.45 -2.35
CA LEU A 95 2.55 0.79 -2.20
C LEU A 95 2.28 0.37 -0.74
N VAL A 96 3.34 0.20 0.05
CA VAL A 96 3.32 -0.13 1.48
C VAL A 96 4.31 0.77 2.20
N GLU A 97 3.95 1.23 3.39
CA GLU A 97 4.78 2.09 4.24
C GLU A 97 5.32 1.31 5.43
N VAL A 98 6.59 1.52 5.76
CA VAL A 98 7.20 1.04 7.02
C VAL A 98 6.95 2.08 8.10
N VAL A 99 6.16 1.72 9.11
CA VAL A 99 5.73 2.65 10.16
C VAL A 99 6.60 2.57 11.41
N GLN A 100 7.13 1.39 11.71
CA GLN A 100 8.00 1.19 12.86
C GLN A 100 8.95 0.02 12.66
N ARG A 101 10.07 0.04 13.37
CA ARG A 101 10.96 -1.11 13.51
C ARG A 101 10.98 -1.53 14.98
N ARG A 102 10.64 -2.78 15.28
CA ARG A 102 10.74 -3.35 16.63
C ARG A 102 11.66 -4.56 16.59
N GLY A 103 12.84 -4.42 17.21
CA GLY A 103 13.89 -5.45 17.13
C GLY A 103 14.34 -5.67 15.68
N TYR A 104 14.18 -6.90 15.19
CA TYR A 104 14.53 -7.29 13.82
C TYR A 104 13.36 -7.20 12.84
N ASP A 105 12.13 -6.97 13.31
CA ASP A 105 10.94 -6.95 12.46
C ASP A 105 10.52 -5.52 12.08
N LEU A 106 9.93 -5.40 10.88
CA LEU A 106 9.38 -4.16 10.34
C LEU A 106 7.86 -4.20 10.47
N TYR A 107 7.27 -3.13 10.97
CA TYR A 107 5.83 -2.97 11.03
C TYR A 107 5.40 -2.14 9.84
N LEU A 108 4.41 -2.66 9.13
CA LEU A 108 3.95 -2.16 7.84
C LEU A 108 2.53 -1.65 7.97
N ARG A 109 2.20 -0.65 7.15
CA ARG A 109 0.83 -0.18 6.93
C ARG A 109 0.62 0.03 5.44
N HIS A 110 -0.57 -0.24 4.94
CA HIS A 110 -0.92 0.15 3.57
C HIS A 110 -1.08 1.67 3.49
N TYR A 111 -0.78 2.28 2.34
CA TYR A 111 -0.89 3.73 2.21
C TYR A 111 -2.33 4.20 2.49
N ARG A 112 -2.46 5.26 3.31
CA ARG A 112 -3.73 5.93 3.63
C ARG A 112 -3.86 7.18 2.76
N GLY A 113 -4.70 7.07 1.74
CA GLY A 113 -5.14 8.21 0.93
C GLY A 113 -6.66 8.38 0.95
N GLY A 114 -7.32 8.42 2.11
CA GLY A 114 -8.79 8.68 2.25
C GLY A 114 -9.75 7.71 1.52
N LEU A 115 -9.19 6.79 0.76
CA LEU A 115 -9.77 5.83 -0.14
C LEU A 115 -8.72 4.73 -0.13
N THR A 116 -8.96 3.62 0.55
CA THR A 116 -8.34 2.37 0.08
C THR A 116 -8.61 2.37 -1.43
N PRO A 117 -7.57 2.33 -2.27
CA PRO A 117 -7.80 2.46 -3.70
C PRO A 117 -8.79 1.38 -4.10
N GLN A 118 -9.84 1.73 -4.84
CA GLN A 118 -10.88 0.75 -5.18
C GLN A 118 -10.26 -0.51 -5.80
N TRP A 119 -9.12 -0.40 -6.49
CA TRP A 119 -8.35 -1.50 -7.05
C TRP A 119 -7.64 -2.44 -6.05
N ILE A 120 -7.40 -2.04 -4.78
CA ILE A 120 -6.93 -2.94 -3.71
C ILE A 120 -8.11 -3.77 -3.13
N ASN A 121 -9.35 -3.49 -3.53
CA ASN A 121 -10.49 -4.30 -3.12
C ASN A 121 -10.54 -5.61 -3.94
N PRO A 122 -10.62 -6.79 -3.30
CA PRO A 122 -10.79 -8.08 -3.98
C PRO A 122 -11.93 -8.11 -5.00
N THR A 123 -12.98 -7.31 -4.77
CA THR A 123 -14.20 -7.27 -5.60
C THR A 123 -13.96 -6.71 -7.01
N SER A 124 -12.88 -5.96 -7.22
CA SER A 124 -12.55 -5.30 -8.51
C SER A 124 -11.76 -6.19 -9.47
N LEU A 125 -11.34 -7.38 -9.01
CA LEU A 125 -10.51 -8.33 -9.78
C LEU A 125 -11.32 -9.44 -10.44
N CYS A 126 -12.65 -9.39 -10.35
CA CYS A 126 -13.56 -10.39 -10.89
C CYS A 126 -14.10 -10.08 -12.31
N HIS A 127 -13.42 -9.24 -13.10
CA HIS A 127 -13.85 -8.92 -14.47
C HIS A 127 -12.92 -9.48 -15.54
#